data_AF-A0A804NY51-F1
#
_entry.id   AF-A0A804NY51-F1
#
_cell.length_a   1.000
_cell.length_b   1.000
_cell.length_c   1.000
_cell.angle_alpha   90.00
_cell.angle_beta   90.00
_cell.angle_gamma   90.00
#
_symmetry.space_group_name_H-M   'P 1'
#
loop_
_entity.id
_entity.type
_entity.pdbx_description
1 polymer ?
#
loop_
_entity_poly.entity_id
_entity_poly.type
_entity_poly.pdbx_seq_one_letter_code
_entity_poly.pdbx_strand_id
1 'polypeptide(L)'
;MPQAMADAATLSALALFASRLSCRRFGDEDLRVLEAALSAGADVPALLATRSAARRLLRSSAAEALAFTAAGASLDGGDERRSLAVADFFSRAFALVGDVESCLAMRYEALLLRDAKYCNDLHLQVSRQEWLTFATDCLDNGFYTIASKPHRALGLC
;
A
#
# COMPACT_ATOMS: atom_id res chain seq x y z
N MET A 1 6.75 -22.13 28.70
CA MET A 1 5.35 -22.24 28.24
C MET A 1 4.74 -20.96 27.61
N PRO A 2 5.27 -19.71 27.76
CA PRO A 2 4.63 -18.54 27.12
C PRO A 2 5.00 -18.32 25.63
N GLN A 3 6.17 -18.77 25.18
CA GLN A 3 6.67 -18.55 23.80
C GLN A 3 5.76 -19.18 22.72
N ALA A 4 5.37 -20.44 22.91
CA ALA A 4 4.57 -21.18 21.93
C ALA A 4 3.16 -20.60 21.72
N MET A 5 2.59 -19.95 22.74
CA MET A 5 1.28 -19.30 22.62
C MET A 5 1.37 -17.98 21.85
N ALA A 6 2.46 -17.22 22.02
CA ALA A 6 2.71 -15.98 21.28
C ALA A 6 2.98 -16.24 19.79
N ASP A 7 3.74 -17.30 19.48
CA ASP A 7 4.00 -17.70 18.08
C ASP A 7 2.72 -18.16 17.37
N ALA A 8 1.87 -18.92 18.06
CA ALA A 8 0.57 -19.34 17.53
C ALA A 8 -0.38 -18.15 17.30
N ALA A 9 -0.42 -17.18 18.22
CA ALA A 9 -1.23 -15.97 18.09
C ALA A 9 -0.77 -15.08 16.92
N THR A 10 0.54 -14.95 16.72
CA THR A 10 1.13 -14.17 15.61
C THR A 10 0.78 -14.78 14.26
N LEU A 11 0.94 -16.10 14.12
CA LEU A 11 0.57 -16.82 12.90
C LEU A 11 -0.94 -16.75 12.64
N SER A 12 -1.76 -16.81 13.69
CA SER A 12 -3.22 -16.68 13.60
C SER A 12 -3.66 -15.29 13.13
N ALA A 13 -3.03 -14.22 13.64
CA ALA A 13 -3.34 -12.84 13.22
C ALA A 13 -2.96 -12.56 11.76
N LEU A 14 -1.79 -13.06 11.31
CA LEU A 14 -1.36 -12.91 9.91
C LEU A 14 -2.22 -13.75 8.95
N ALA A 15 -2.67 -14.94 9.35
CA ALA A 15 -3.62 -15.75 8.59
C ALA A 15 -5.00 -15.08 8.49
N LEU A 16 -5.48 -14.47 9.58
CA LEU A 16 -6.71 -13.68 9.58
C LEU A 16 -6.58 -12.50 8.60
N PHE A 17 -5.47 -11.77 8.66
CA PHE A 17 -5.20 -10.67 7.72
C PHE A 17 -5.19 -11.15 6.26
N ALA A 18 -4.52 -12.27 5.97
CA ALA A 18 -4.53 -12.88 4.64
C ALA A 18 -5.94 -13.24 4.16
N SER A 19 -6.77 -13.82 5.04
CA SER A 19 -8.17 -14.12 4.73
C SER A 19 -8.96 -12.85 4.39
N ARG A 20 -8.76 -11.75 5.12
CA ARG A 20 -9.44 -10.48 4.85
C ARG A 20 -9.00 -9.84 3.53
N LEU A 21 -7.72 -9.93 3.18
CA LEU A 21 -7.19 -9.49 1.88
C LEU A 21 -7.80 -10.29 0.72
N SER A 22 -7.98 -11.60 0.88
CA SER A 22 -8.65 -12.44 -0.12
C SER A 22 -10.12 -12.06 -0.30
N CYS A 23 -10.79 -11.62 0.75
CA CYS A 23 -12.14 -11.05 0.68
C CYS A 23 -12.18 -9.60 0.17
N ARG A 24 -11.04 -9.03 -0.27
CA ARG A 24 -10.91 -7.65 -0.76
C ARG A 24 -11.40 -6.60 0.24
N ARG A 25 -11.21 -6.88 1.53
CA ARG A 25 -11.50 -5.91 2.61
C ARG A 25 -10.26 -5.06 2.85
N PHE A 26 -10.42 -3.76 2.61
CA PHE A 26 -9.36 -2.77 2.67
C PHE A 26 -9.78 -1.63 3.61
N GLY A 27 -9.93 -1.95 4.90
CA GLY A 27 -10.32 -0.98 5.92
C GLY A 27 -9.26 -0.76 6.99
N ASP A 28 -9.45 0.28 7.80
CA ASP A 28 -8.58 0.58 8.95
C ASP A 28 -8.51 -0.57 9.96
N GLU A 29 -9.62 -1.29 10.15
CA GLU A 29 -9.66 -2.48 11.02
C GLU A 29 -8.72 -3.59 10.52
N ASP A 30 -8.44 -3.65 9.22
CA ASP A 30 -7.55 -4.64 8.63
C ASP A 30 -6.09 -4.24 8.84
N LEU A 31 -5.79 -2.94 8.76
CA LEU A 31 -4.48 -2.38 9.13
C LEU A 31 -4.16 -2.62 10.60
N ARG A 32 -5.15 -2.48 11.51
CA ARG A 32 -4.97 -2.80 12.93
C ARG A 32 -4.66 -4.28 13.17
N VAL A 33 -5.28 -5.18 12.40
CA VAL A 33 -4.94 -6.63 12.49
C VAL A 33 -3.51 -6.88 12.02
N LEU A 34 -3.08 -6.23 10.94
CA LEU A 34 -1.69 -6.29 10.48
C LEU A 34 -0.73 -5.76 11.57
N GLU A 35 -1.00 -4.58 12.13
CA GLU A 35 -0.17 -3.98 13.18
C GLU A 35 -0.07 -4.86 14.44
N ALA A 36 -1.17 -5.46 14.86
CA ALA A 36 -1.19 -6.43 15.95
C ALA A 36 -0.32 -7.65 15.63
N ALA A 37 -0.42 -8.21 14.42
CA ALA A 37 0.44 -9.32 13.99
C ALA A 37 1.92 -8.94 13.98
N LEU A 38 2.26 -7.72 13.53
CA LEU A 38 3.63 -7.20 13.50
C LEU A 38 4.22 -6.92 14.90
N SER A 39 3.37 -6.85 15.93
CA SER A 39 3.74 -6.57 17.31
C SER A 39 3.71 -7.81 18.22
N ALA A 40 3.12 -8.92 17.76
CA ALA A 40 2.84 -10.11 18.59
C ALA A 40 3.99 -11.12 18.71
N GLY A 41 5.16 -10.88 18.10
CA GLY A 41 6.28 -11.82 18.11
C GLY A 41 7.01 -11.93 19.45
N ALA A 42 7.36 -13.14 19.86
CA ALA A 42 8.02 -13.41 21.13
C ALA A 42 9.49 -12.95 21.18
N ASP A 43 10.15 -12.86 20.02
CA ASP A 43 11.53 -12.42 19.88
C ASP A 43 11.77 -11.68 18.55
N VAL A 44 12.94 -11.04 18.44
CA VAL A 44 13.31 -10.26 17.25
C VAL A 44 13.30 -11.11 15.96
N PRO A 45 13.87 -12.33 15.93
CA PRO A 45 13.78 -13.20 14.76
C PRO A 45 12.33 -13.51 14.32
N ALA A 46 11.43 -13.83 15.25
CA ALA A 46 10.02 -14.08 14.95
C ALA A 46 9.34 -12.83 14.37
N LEU A 47 9.60 -11.65 14.95
CA LEU A 47 9.09 -10.38 14.43
C LEU A 47 9.58 -10.09 13.00
N LEU A 48 10.86 -10.37 12.72
CA LEU A 48 11.43 -10.20 11.37
C LEU A 48 10.88 -11.21 10.36
N ALA A 49 10.64 -12.46 10.79
CA ALA A 49 10.00 -13.49 9.98
C ALA A 49 8.56 -13.09 9.63
N THR A 50 7.78 -12.63 10.61
CA THR A 50 6.41 -12.14 10.43
C THR A 50 6.37 -10.94 9.49
N ARG A 51 7.27 -9.94 9.68
CA ARG A 51 7.40 -8.80 8.74
C ARG A 51 7.69 -9.26 7.32
N SER A 52 8.60 -10.24 7.15
CA SER A 52 8.97 -10.75 5.84
C SER A 52 7.84 -11.53 5.16
N ALA A 53 7.06 -12.29 5.93
CA ALA A 53 5.86 -12.96 5.43
C ALA A 53 4.77 -11.95 5.03
N ALA A 54 4.52 -10.95 5.88
CA ALA A 54 3.57 -9.89 5.61
C ALA A 54 3.92 -9.11 4.34
N ARG A 55 5.21 -8.76 4.13
CA ARG A 55 5.67 -8.11 2.89
C ARG A 55 5.34 -8.93 1.64
N ARG A 56 5.65 -10.23 1.64
CA ARG A 56 5.35 -11.10 0.48
C ARG A 56 3.86 -11.16 0.18
N LEU A 57 3.05 -11.35 1.23
CA LEU A 57 1.59 -11.38 1.12
C LEU A 57 1.04 -10.07 0.56
N LEU A 58 1.48 -8.93 1.10
CA LEU A 58 1.04 -7.60 0.65
C LEU A 58 1.41 -7.36 -0.82
N ARG A 59 2.62 -7.74 -1.25
CA ARG A 59 3.04 -7.61 -2.65
C ARG A 59 2.18 -8.43 -3.60
N SER A 60 1.90 -9.70 -3.26
CA SER A 60 1.01 -10.53 -4.09
C SER A 60 -0.41 -9.99 -4.12
N SER A 61 -0.96 -9.62 -2.96
CA SER A 61 -2.33 -9.11 -2.87
C SER A 61 -2.49 -7.73 -3.53
N ALA A 62 -1.48 -6.86 -3.47
CA ALA A 62 -1.48 -5.58 -4.16
C ALA A 62 -1.49 -5.77 -5.68
N ALA A 63 -0.64 -6.65 -6.21
CA ALA A 63 -0.60 -6.95 -7.64
C ALA A 63 -1.94 -7.49 -8.15
N GLU A 64 -2.57 -8.41 -7.41
CA GLU A 64 -3.89 -8.92 -7.76
C GLU A 64 -4.99 -7.85 -7.68
N ALA A 65 -4.98 -7.01 -6.65
CA ALA A 65 -5.97 -5.96 -6.46
C ALA A 65 -5.86 -4.91 -7.58
N LEU A 66 -4.64 -4.52 -7.94
CA LEU A 66 -4.38 -3.61 -9.06
C LEU A 66 -4.85 -4.22 -10.38
N ALA A 67 -4.51 -5.48 -10.66
CA ALA A 67 -4.96 -6.18 -11.86
C ALA A 67 -6.50 -6.26 -11.93
N PHE A 68 -7.16 -6.50 -10.80
CA PHE A 68 -8.62 -6.51 -10.72
C PHE A 68 -9.23 -5.13 -11.02
N THR A 69 -8.69 -4.06 -10.43
CA THR A 69 -9.15 -2.69 -10.70
C THR A 69 -8.91 -2.27 -12.14
N ALA A 70 -7.78 -2.67 -12.74
CA ALA A 70 -7.47 -2.37 -14.15
C ALA A 70 -8.43 -3.10 -15.11
N ALA A 71 -8.85 -4.32 -14.78
CA ALA A 71 -9.83 -5.07 -15.56
C ALA A 71 -11.27 -4.50 -15.42
N GLY A 72 -11.63 -3.99 -14.23
CA GLY A 72 -12.96 -3.43 -13.94
C GLY A 72 -13.16 -1.99 -14.42
N ALA A 73 -12.09 -1.21 -14.59
CA ALA A 73 -12.10 0.20 -15.02
C ALA A 73 -12.74 0.47 -16.40
N SER A 74 -13.10 -0.57 -17.15
CA SER A 74 -13.66 -0.44 -18.51
C SER A 74 -15.18 -0.21 -18.54
N LEU A 75 -15.90 -0.33 -17.41
CA LEU A 75 -17.37 -0.50 -17.44
C LEU A 75 -18.20 0.54 -16.69
N ASP A 76 -17.67 1.24 -15.69
CA ASP A 76 -18.41 2.33 -15.02
C ASP A 76 -17.46 3.20 -14.18
N GLY A 77 -17.61 4.53 -14.23
CA GLY A 77 -16.71 5.49 -13.55
C GLY A 77 -16.64 5.40 -12.01
N GLY A 78 -17.36 4.45 -11.40
CA GLY A 78 -17.31 4.16 -9.97
C GLY A 78 -16.06 3.39 -9.50
N ASP A 79 -15.30 2.78 -10.42
CA ASP A 79 -14.16 1.91 -10.05
C ASP A 79 -12.88 2.70 -9.72
N GLU A 80 -12.80 3.96 -10.10
CA GLU A 80 -11.62 4.81 -9.88
C GLU A 80 -11.47 5.20 -8.40
N ARG A 81 -12.57 5.53 -7.70
CA ARG A 81 -12.53 5.78 -6.24
C ARG A 81 -12.14 4.54 -5.46
N ARG A 82 -12.57 3.35 -5.93
CA ARG A 82 -12.13 2.08 -5.35
C ARG A 82 -10.64 1.86 -5.60
N SER A 83 -10.14 2.15 -6.79
CA SER A 83 -8.70 2.07 -7.09
C SER A 83 -7.87 2.99 -6.20
N LEU A 84 -8.31 4.24 -5.97
CA LEU A 84 -7.68 5.14 -5.01
C LEU A 84 -7.69 4.59 -3.58
N ALA A 85 -8.82 4.04 -3.12
CA ALA A 85 -8.91 3.45 -1.78
C ALA A 85 -8.01 2.22 -1.62
N VAL A 86 -7.91 1.39 -2.66
CA VAL A 86 -6.98 0.24 -2.71
C VAL A 86 -5.54 0.74 -2.62
N ALA A 87 -5.18 1.76 -3.41
CA ALA A 87 -3.83 2.33 -3.41
C ALA A 87 -3.45 2.94 -2.05
N ASP A 88 -4.35 3.71 -1.44
CA ASP A 88 -4.17 4.28 -0.10
C ASP A 88 -3.95 3.17 0.94
N PHE A 89 -4.84 2.17 0.96
CA PHE A 89 -4.75 1.05 1.89
C PHE A 89 -3.39 0.33 1.81
N PHE A 90 -2.97 -0.04 0.60
CA PHE A 90 -1.71 -0.76 0.43
C PHE A 90 -0.50 0.14 0.74
N SER A 91 -0.55 1.44 0.44
CA SER A 91 0.53 2.36 0.83
C SER A 91 0.74 2.37 2.35
N ARG A 92 -0.36 2.44 3.12
CA ARG A 92 -0.34 2.42 4.58
C ARG A 92 0.11 1.06 5.11
N ALA A 93 -0.36 -0.04 4.51
CA ALA A 93 0.07 -1.38 4.88
C ALA A 93 1.58 -1.61 4.62
N PHE A 94 2.11 -1.14 3.49
CA PHE A 94 3.54 -1.21 3.17
C PHE A 94 4.38 -0.36 4.12
N ALA A 95 3.90 0.82 4.52
CA ALA A 95 4.55 1.64 5.54
C ALA A 95 4.67 0.88 6.88
N LEU A 96 3.61 0.19 7.33
CA LEU A 96 3.62 -0.59 8.58
C LEU A 96 4.66 -1.72 8.58
N VAL A 97 4.83 -2.42 7.45
CA VAL A 97 5.81 -3.51 7.31
C VAL A 97 7.23 -3.01 6.97
N GLY A 98 7.41 -1.71 6.79
CA GLY A 98 8.69 -1.08 6.43
C GLY A 98 9.14 -1.38 5.00
N ASP A 99 8.21 -1.60 4.08
CA ASP A 99 8.48 -1.82 2.65
C ASP A 99 8.36 -0.50 1.89
N VAL A 100 9.42 0.31 1.99
CA VAL A 100 9.40 1.69 1.50
C VAL A 100 9.20 1.76 -0.02
N GLU A 101 9.85 0.87 -0.78
CA GLU A 101 9.72 0.82 -2.24
C GLU A 101 8.26 0.57 -2.66
N SER A 102 7.63 -0.45 -2.07
CA SER A 102 6.24 -0.80 -2.39
C SER A 102 5.26 0.27 -1.91
N CYS A 103 5.55 0.93 -0.77
CA CYS A 103 4.77 2.07 -0.29
C CYS A 103 4.81 3.25 -1.29
N LEU A 104 6.00 3.63 -1.74
CA LEU A 104 6.19 4.71 -2.72
C LEU A 104 5.57 4.35 -4.08
N ALA A 105 5.64 3.08 -4.50
CA ALA A 105 4.97 2.62 -5.72
C ALA A 105 3.45 2.81 -5.63
N MET A 106 2.81 2.45 -4.52
CA MET A 106 1.36 2.66 -4.36
C MET A 106 0.99 4.15 -4.31
N ARG A 107 1.82 4.99 -3.64
CA ARG A 107 1.62 6.45 -3.65
C ARG A 107 1.73 7.03 -5.05
N TYR A 108 2.68 6.56 -5.85
CA TYR A 108 2.83 6.97 -7.25
C TYR A 108 1.59 6.63 -8.09
N GLU A 109 1.06 5.41 -7.98
CA GLU A 109 -0.16 5.01 -8.70
C GLU A 109 -1.37 5.86 -8.29
N ALA A 110 -1.52 6.18 -7.00
CA ALA A 110 -2.59 7.06 -6.52
C ALA A 110 -2.47 8.48 -7.09
N LEU A 111 -1.25 9.03 -7.15
CA LEU A 111 -1.00 10.35 -7.74
C LEU A 111 -1.29 10.36 -9.24
N LEU A 112 -0.85 9.34 -9.99
CA LEU A 112 -1.14 9.23 -11.41
C LEU A 112 -2.65 9.15 -11.70
N LEU A 113 -3.38 8.35 -10.94
CA LEU A 113 -4.83 8.20 -11.13
C LEU A 113 -5.57 9.52 -10.84
N ARG A 114 -5.18 10.22 -9.77
CA ARG A 114 -5.72 11.55 -9.43
C ARG A 114 -5.41 12.59 -10.51
N ASP A 115 -4.17 12.63 -10.98
CA ASP A 115 -3.72 13.57 -12.01
C ASP A 115 -4.48 13.35 -13.33
N ALA A 116 -4.63 12.09 -13.75
CA ALA A 116 -5.27 11.75 -15.03
C ALA A 116 -6.80 11.91 -15.04
N LYS A 117 -7.48 11.72 -13.90
CA LYS A 117 -8.95 11.57 -13.85
C LYS A 117 -9.67 12.59 -12.99
N TYR A 118 -8.97 13.21 -12.04
CA TYR A 118 -9.54 14.12 -11.06
C TYR A 118 -9.00 15.56 -11.20
N CYS A 119 -8.57 15.94 -12.41
CA CYS A 119 -8.03 17.27 -12.68
C CYS A 119 -9.02 18.42 -12.38
N ASN A 120 -10.34 18.15 -12.42
CA ASN A 120 -11.41 19.10 -12.13
C ASN A 120 -11.99 18.99 -10.71
N ASP A 121 -11.57 17.99 -9.91
CA ASP A 121 -12.03 17.82 -8.53
C ASP A 121 -11.02 18.49 -7.59
N LEU A 122 -11.38 19.65 -7.03
CA LEU A 122 -10.53 20.45 -6.14
C LEU A 122 -10.01 19.67 -4.93
N HIS A 123 -10.71 18.63 -4.48
CA HIS A 123 -10.29 17.82 -3.32
C HIS A 123 -9.33 16.69 -3.70
N LEU A 124 -9.29 16.31 -4.97
CA LEU A 124 -8.48 15.20 -5.49
C LEU A 124 -7.41 15.67 -6.48
N GLN A 125 -7.38 16.94 -6.84
CA GLN A 125 -6.33 17.52 -7.67
C GLN A 125 -4.96 17.30 -7.02
N VAL A 126 -3.99 16.83 -7.81
CA VAL A 126 -2.62 16.69 -7.34
C VAL A 126 -1.90 18.01 -7.52
N SER A 127 -1.43 18.59 -6.42
CA SER A 127 -0.68 19.83 -6.51
C SER A 127 0.75 19.57 -6.98
N ARG A 128 1.38 20.57 -7.61
CA ARG A 128 2.82 20.55 -7.90
C ARG A 128 3.66 20.30 -6.65
N GLN A 129 3.24 20.84 -5.51
CA GLN A 129 3.92 20.63 -4.24
C GLN A 129 3.85 19.17 -3.79
N GLU A 130 2.72 18.49 -4.00
CA GLU A 130 2.56 17.08 -3.67
C GLU A 130 3.48 16.19 -4.51
N TRP A 131 3.60 16.47 -5.81
CA TRP A 131 4.57 15.80 -6.70
C TRP A 131 6.03 16.05 -6.28
N LEU A 132 6.36 17.27 -5.84
CA LEU A 132 7.71 17.60 -5.35
C LEU A 132 8.03 16.88 -4.04
N THR A 133 7.08 16.84 -3.10
CA THR A 133 7.24 16.08 -1.86
C THR A 133 7.45 14.60 -2.15
N PHE A 134 6.66 14.02 -3.07
CA PHE A 134 6.84 12.63 -3.48
C PHE A 134 8.22 12.37 -4.10
N ALA A 135 8.68 13.26 -4.99
CA ALA A 135 10.00 13.15 -5.60
C ALA A 135 11.12 13.22 -4.55
N THR A 136 10.97 14.10 -3.55
CA THR A 136 11.91 14.25 -2.43
C THR A 136 11.93 12.98 -1.57
N ASP A 137 10.76 12.46 -1.18
CA ASP A 137 10.63 11.18 -0.46
C ASP A 137 11.34 10.04 -1.22
N CYS A 138 11.22 9.99 -2.55
CA CYS A 138 11.91 8.97 -3.36
C CYS A 138 13.44 9.16 -3.36
N LEU A 139 13.92 10.40 -3.45
CA LEU A 139 15.35 10.72 -3.45
C LEU A 139 15.99 10.38 -2.10
N ASP A 140 15.35 10.76 -1.00
CA ASP A 140 15.84 10.51 0.36
C ASP A 140 15.95 9.01 0.68
N ASN A 141 15.13 8.18 0.02
CA ASN A 141 15.16 6.72 0.13
C ASN A 141 16.01 6.03 -0.96
N GLY A 142 16.71 6.79 -1.82
CA GLY A 142 17.60 6.24 -2.85
C GLY A 142 16.89 5.68 -4.09
N PHE A 143 15.60 5.94 -4.28
CA PHE A 143 14.79 5.45 -5.40
C PHE A 143 14.80 6.42 -6.60
N TYR A 144 15.97 6.65 -7.18
CA TYR A 144 16.19 7.61 -8.27
C TYR A 144 15.38 7.32 -9.55
N THR A 145 15.09 6.05 -9.83
CA THR A 145 14.29 5.63 -11.00
C THR A 145 12.82 6.00 -10.88
N ILE A 146 12.31 6.11 -9.65
CA ILE A 146 10.93 6.53 -9.35
C ILE A 146 10.88 8.05 -9.26
N ALA A 147 11.89 8.69 -8.65
CA ALA A 147 12.00 10.14 -8.50
C ALA A 147 12.10 10.91 -9.83
N SER A 148 12.56 10.28 -10.92
CA SER A 148 12.65 10.92 -12.24
C SER A 148 11.35 10.91 -13.05
N LYS A 149 10.37 10.06 -12.67
CA LYS A 149 9.06 10.00 -13.33
C LYS A 149 8.16 11.24 -13.14
N PRO A 150 8.10 11.91 -11.96
CA PRO A 150 7.25 13.10 -11.79
C PRO A 150 7.60 14.28 -12.70
N HIS A 151 8.81 14.33 -13.29
CA HIS A 151 9.15 15.33 -14.31
C HIS A 151 8.25 15.26 -15.56
N ARG A 152 7.63 14.10 -15.86
CA ARG A 152 6.67 13.98 -16.97
C ARG A 152 5.27 14.49 -16.60
N ALA A 153 4.84 14.36 -15.34
CA ALA A 153 3.56 14.88 -14.85
C ALA A 153 3.58 16.41 -14.69
N LEU A 154 4.73 16.98 -14.31
CA LEU A 154 4.93 18.42 -14.15
C LEU A 154 4.99 19.22 -15.48
N GLY A 155 4.82 18.56 -16.63
CA GLY A 155 4.97 19.15 -17.96
C GLY A 155 3.69 19.21 -18.81
N LEU A 156 2.53 18.78 -18.30
CA LEU A 156 1.27 18.82 -19.05
C LEU A 156 0.09 19.12 -18.11
N CYS A 157 -0.16 20.40 -17.90
CA CYS A 157 -1.49 21.02 -17.86
C CYS A 157 -1.38 22.31 -18.68
#